data_AF-A0A497JKY4-F1
#
_entry.id   AF-A0A497JKY4-F1
#
_cell.length_a   1.000
_cell.length_b   1.000
_cell.length_c   1.000
_cell.angle_alpha   90.00
_cell.angle_beta   90.00
_cell.angle_gamma   90.00
#
_symmetry.space_group_name_H-M   'P 1'
#
loop_
_entity.id
_entity.type
_entity.pdbx_description
1 polymer ?
#
loop_
_entity_poly.entity_id
_entity_poly.type
_entity_poly.pdbx_seq_one_letter_code
_entity_poly.pdbx_strand_id
1 'polypeptide(L)'
;MPTLDFSGIATLTNSYVTLTCGVYLLHVYAMHGRRNFFHLLWALGFLLYGAEILLNLWLPTTHIARITLFILSMIGWFVGVGFLLPKLRKSFIVIAILTLLLFLIVSFGFEKYPLTLALTPYIMVTVGIILLMKRYGKFLYSLFLGWVFLLAVNLLFLIGFLSPYQADLLAIPAKIIILYGAVNPAFAMVDIEMQRWLLKTSQTPPAQHSHFTLVKCIRTSHLRELSWIKQKVTDNSKRGIKTFLLILYDLISLDELKGLDLLNHKDIHIVRVLRETEKPKYGEEYGVNVFDEESSSLINDDLTSLGFLISRIVKYGREKKIECNIILYSLSWLIHTHGWRNVYLLLTYKMPEIKNSQTYLHAFYYPETHEERTVLKTFEKLAEQIMTISSLKLTLEKGKFFG
;
A
#
# COMPACT_ATOMS: atom_id res chain seq x y z
N MET A 1 4.36 -39.79 24.59
CA MET A 1 4.46 -39.14 23.27
C MET A 1 3.42 -39.78 22.38
N PRO A 2 2.59 -39.00 21.64
CA PRO A 2 1.76 -39.60 20.59
C PRO A 2 2.69 -40.35 19.62
N THR A 3 2.32 -41.56 19.24
CA THR A 3 2.99 -42.27 18.15
C THR A 3 2.87 -41.41 16.90
N LEU A 4 4.00 -41.03 16.30
CA LEU A 4 4.07 -40.30 15.02
C LEU A 4 3.63 -41.24 13.88
N ASP A 5 2.34 -41.54 13.86
CA ASP A 5 1.68 -42.19 12.74
C ASP A 5 1.45 -41.17 11.60
N PHE A 6 0.96 -41.66 10.47
CA PHE A 6 0.70 -40.82 9.29
C PHE A 6 -0.26 -39.65 9.61
N SER A 7 -1.22 -39.88 10.50
CA SER A 7 -2.16 -38.84 10.95
C SER A 7 -1.44 -37.74 11.74
N GLY A 8 -0.57 -38.12 12.68
CA GLY A 8 0.22 -37.18 13.46
C GLY A 8 1.14 -36.32 12.59
N ILE A 9 1.76 -36.91 11.56
CA ILE A 9 2.59 -36.18 10.59
C ILE A 9 1.76 -35.16 9.79
N ALA A 10 0.56 -35.55 9.34
CA ALA A 10 -0.33 -34.65 8.62
C ALA A 10 -0.75 -33.44 9.47
N THR A 11 -1.13 -33.67 10.73
CA THR A 11 -1.49 -32.60 11.69
C THR A 11 -0.29 -31.68 11.98
N LEU A 12 0.90 -32.25 12.18
CA LEU A 12 2.15 -31.47 12.40
C LEU A 12 2.47 -30.59 11.19
N THR A 13 2.38 -31.15 9.99
CA THR A 13 2.62 -30.41 8.75
C THR A 13 1.60 -29.29 8.57
N ASN A 14 0.32 -29.56 8.85
CA ASN A 14 -0.74 -28.57 8.80
C ASN A 14 -0.49 -27.42 9.79
N SER A 15 -0.14 -27.73 11.04
CA SER A 15 0.22 -26.73 12.04
C SER A 15 1.42 -25.89 11.59
N TYR A 16 2.49 -26.52 11.12
CA TYR A 16 3.69 -25.85 10.65
C TYR A 16 3.41 -24.87 9.50
N VAL A 17 2.65 -25.30 8.48
CA VAL A 17 2.24 -24.43 7.37
C VAL A 17 1.39 -23.26 7.87
N THR A 18 0.47 -23.53 8.81
CA THR A 18 -0.40 -22.49 9.38
C THR A 18 0.42 -21.43 10.14
N LEU A 19 1.39 -21.86 10.97
CA LEU A 19 2.28 -20.97 11.71
C LEU A 19 3.18 -20.15 10.77
N THR A 20 3.76 -20.79 9.75
CA THR A 20 4.60 -20.09 8.76
C THR A 20 3.82 -19.05 7.96
N CYS A 21 2.56 -19.31 7.61
CA CYS A 21 1.67 -18.28 7.03
C CYS A 21 1.52 -17.07 7.97
N GLY A 22 1.32 -17.33 9.27
CA GLY A 22 1.21 -16.29 10.29
C GLY A 22 2.50 -15.47 10.44
N VAL A 23 3.65 -16.13 10.57
CA VAL A 23 4.97 -15.46 10.66
C VAL A 23 5.24 -14.63 9.41
N TYR A 24 4.93 -15.15 8.22
CA TYR A 24 5.14 -14.44 6.97
C TYR A 24 4.27 -13.17 6.88
N LEU A 25 2.99 -13.25 7.24
CA LEU A 25 2.11 -12.06 7.27
C LEU A 25 2.58 -11.04 8.31
N LEU A 26 3.08 -11.49 9.46
CA LEU A 26 3.65 -10.62 10.48
C LEU A 26 4.92 -9.91 9.98
N HIS A 27 5.76 -10.64 9.23
CA HIS A 27 6.93 -10.07 8.57
C HIS A 27 6.54 -9.02 7.52
N VAL A 28 5.52 -9.30 6.70
CA VAL A 28 4.97 -8.33 5.75
C VAL A 28 4.47 -7.07 6.47
N TYR A 29 3.73 -7.24 7.58
CA TYR A 29 3.28 -6.13 8.43
C TYR A 29 4.43 -5.29 9.00
N ALA A 30 5.54 -5.94 9.41
CA ALA A 30 6.69 -5.27 10.00
C ALA A 30 7.58 -4.55 8.96
N MET A 31 7.84 -5.19 7.81
CA MET A 31 8.83 -4.72 6.84
C MET A 31 8.29 -3.71 5.83
N HIS A 32 7.02 -3.79 5.44
CA HIS A 32 6.51 -2.97 4.32
C HIS A 32 6.18 -1.51 4.71
N GLY A 33 6.51 -1.05 5.93
CA GLY A 33 6.28 0.32 6.39
C GLY A 33 4.82 0.75 6.47
N ARG A 34 3.89 -0.13 6.08
CA ARG A 34 2.43 0.06 6.10
C ARG A 34 1.86 -0.85 7.16
N ARG A 35 1.61 -0.30 8.36
CA ARG A 35 1.00 -1.00 9.49
C ARG A 35 -0.48 -1.28 9.22
N ASN A 36 -0.76 -2.21 8.33
CA ASN A 36 -2.12 -2.62 8.01
C ASN A 36 -2.65 -3.58 9.10
N PHE A 37 -3.70 -3.16 9.80
CA PHE A 37 -4.36 -3.97 10.83
C PHE A 37 -4.95 -5.27 10.28
N PHE A 38 -5.28 -5.35 8.99
CA PHE A 38 -5.65 -6.62 8.34
C PHE A 38 -4.51 -7.64 8.45
N HIS A 39 -3.30 -7.30 7.99
CA HIS A 39 -2.15 -8.21 8.02
C HIS A 39 -1.79 -8.60 9.45
N LEU A 40 -1.86 -7.67 10.40
CA LEU A 40 -1.63 -7.97 11.81
C LEU A 40 -2.66 -8.98 12.36
N LEU A 41 -3.95 -8.70 12.20
CA LEU A 41 -5.01 -9.54 12.75
C LEU A 41 -5.07 -10.90 12.06
N TRP A 42 -4.78 -10.96 10.75
CA TRP A 42 -4.68 -12.22 10.02
C TRP A 42 -3.45 -13.03 10.40
N ALA A 43 -2.30 -12.39 10.60
CA ALA A 43 -1.10 -13.04 11.12
C ALA A 43 -1.37 -13.66 12.50
N LEU A 44 -1.95 -12.88 13.42
CA LEU A 44 -2.32 -13.35 14.75
C LEU A 44 -3.32 -14.51 14.68
N GLY A 45 -4.32 -14.44 13.80
CA GLY A 45 -5.27 -15.53 13.61
C GLY A 45 -4.60 -16.83 13.14
N PHE A 46 -3.70 -16.74 12.16
CA PHE A 46 -2.90 -17.89 11.71
C PHE A 46 -2.02 -18.46 12.83
N LEU A 47 -1.38 -17.63 13.64
CA LEU A 47 -0.56 -18.09 14.75
C LEU A 47 -1.39 -18.80 15.83
N LEU A 48 -2.54 -18.23 16.21
CA LEU A 48 -3.44 -18.82 17.20
C LEU A 48 -4.05 -20.13 16.70
N TYR A 49 -4.45 -20.19 15.43
CA TYR A 49 -5.00 -21.40 14.83
C TYR A 49 -3.93 -22.49 14.67
N GLY A 50 -2.71 -22.12 14.26
CA GLY A 50 -1.59 -23.06 14.19
C GLY A 50 -1.25 -23.65 15.56
N ALA A 51 -1.29 -22.83 16.61
CA ALA A 51 -1.12 -23.28 18.00
C ALA A 51 -2.25 -24.20 18.47
N GLU A 52 -3.50 -23.95 18.07
CA GLU A 52 -4.64 -24.83 18.35
C GLU A 52 -4.42 -26.23 17.73
N ILE A 53 -4.02 -26.29 16.46
CA ILE A 53 -3.72 -27.55 15.76
C ILE A 53 -2.57 -28.29 16.45
N LEU A 54 -1.53 -27.57 16.91
CA LEU A 54 -0.41 -28.17 17.62
C LEU A 54 -0.82 -28.75 18.99
N LEU A 55 -1.65 -28.01 19.73
CA LEU A 55 -2.19 -28.45 21.02
C LEU A 55 -3.05 -29.70 20.89
N ASN A 56 -3.79 -29.84 19.78
CA ASN A 56 -4.57 -31.05 19.48
C ASN A 56 -3.68 -32.31 19.42
N LEU A 57 -2.42 -32.18 19.00
CA LEU A 57 -1.47 -33.30 18.91
C LEU A 57 -0.83 -33.63 20.27
N TRP A 58 -0.53 -32.62 21.10
CA TRP A 58 0.30 -32.79 22.32
C TRP A 58 -0.50 -32.92 23.63
N LEU A 59 -1.66 -32.26 23.74
CA LEU A 59 -2.43 -32.16 24.98
C LEU A 59 -3.92 -32.34 24.71
N PRO A 60 -4.45 -33.58 24.76
CA PRO A 60 -5.88 -33.85 24.56
C PRO A 60 -6.81 -33.19 25.61
N THR A 61 -6.26 -32.65 26.70
CA THR A 61 -6.95 -32.47 27.98
C THR A 61 -7.55 -31.09 28.26
N THR A 62 -7.39 -30.06 27.41
CA THR A 62 -8.09 -28.77 27.61
C THR A 62 -8.89 -28.33 26.39
N HIS A 63 -10.08 -28.94 26.23
CA HIS A 63 -11.09 -28.52 25.24
C HIS A 63 -11.33 -27.00 25.25
N ILE A 64 -11.33 -26.38 26.43
CA ILE A 64 -11.53 -24.93 26.60
C ILE A 64 -10.41 -24.12 25.94
N ALA A 65 -9.13 -24.47 26.15
CA ALA A 65 -8.01 -23.71 25.60
C ALA A 65 -7.99 -23.79 24.06
N ARG A 66 -8.26 -24.98 23.51
CA ARG A 66 -8.36 -25.19 22.06
C ARG A 66 -9.48 -24.36 21.43
N ILE A 67 -10.68 -24.45 21.99
CA ILE A 67 -11.83 -23.70 21.48
C ILE A 67 -11.58 -22.20 21.61
N THR A 68 -10.95 -21.74 22.70
CA THR A 68 -10.59 -20.33 22.89
C THR A 68 -9.63 -19.83 21.80
N LEU A 69 -8.57 -20.58 21.50
CA LEU A 69 -7.62 -20.24 20.44
C LEU A 69 -8.30 -20.20 19.06
N PHE A 70 -9.18 -21.17 18.78
CA PHE A 70 -9.96 -21.21 17.56
C PHE A 70 -10.87 -19.98 17.42
N ILE A 71 -11.64 -19.63 18.45
CA ILE A 71 -12.55 -18.48 18.44
C ILE A 71 -11.76 -17.16 18.28
N LEU A 72 -10.67 -17.00 19.02
CA LEU A 72 -9.82 -15.81 18.89
C LEU A 72 -9.21 -15.68 17.50
N SER A 73 -8.80 -16.80 16.88
CA SER A 73 -8.35 -16.81 15.49
C SER A 73 -9.42 -16.30 14.53
N MET A 74 -10.63 -16.87 14.61
CA MET A 74 -11.73 -16.50 13.73
C MET A 74 -12.18 -15.05 13.92
N ILE A 75 -12.18 -14.56 15.16
CA ILE A 75 -12.42 -13.14 15.47
C ILE A 75 -11.33 -12.27 14.84
N GLY A 76 -10.06 -12.66 14.95
CA GLY A 76 -8.95 -11.97 14.30
C GLY A 76 -9.15 -11.86 12.79
N TRP A 77 -9.46 -12.97 12.12
CA TRP A 77 -9.74 -12.97 10.69
C TRP A 77 -10.95 -12.10 10.31
N PHE A 78 -12.05 -12.22 11.04
CA PHE A 78 -13.27 -11.45 10.78
C PHE A 78 -13.05 -9.94 10.96
N VAL A 79 -12.48 -9.54 12.11
CA VAL A 79 -12.19 -8.13 12.38
C VAL A 79 -11.17 -7.60 11.38
N GLY A 80 -10.15 -8.39 11.03
CA GLY A 80 -9.18 -8.04 9.99
C GLY A 80 -9.85 -7.66 8.67
N VAL A 81 -10.83 -8.44 8.22
CA VAL A 81 -11.64 -8.10 7.02
C VAL A 81 -12.43 -6.81 7.24
N GLY A 82 -13.01 -6.61 8.42
CA GLY A 82 -13.72 -5.38 8.79
C GLY A 82 -12.87 -4.11 8.71
N PHE A 83 -11.57 -4.20 9.02
CA PHE A 83 -10.65 -3.06 8.88
C PHE A 83 -10.46 -2.61 7.43
N LEU A 84 -10.58 -3.53 6.47
CA LEU A 84 -10.57 -3.21 5.03
C LEU A 84 -11.91 -2.61 4.55
N LEU A 85 -12.94 -2.56 5.39
CA LEU A 85 -14.26 -2.00 5.10
C LEU A 85 -14.57 -0.80 6.02
N PRO A 86 -14.00 0.41 5.75
CA PRO A 86 -14.09 1.57 6.65
C PRO A 86 -15.50 1.90 7.17
N LYS A 87 -16.52 1.86 6.29
CA LYS A 87 -17.91 2.18 6.65
C LYS A 87 -18.55 1.15 7.59
N LEU A 88 -18.05 -0.10 7.60
CA LEU A 88 -18.60 -1.21 8.38
C LEU A 88 -17.72 -1.62 9.56
N ARG A 89 -16.50 -1.08 9.70
CA ARG A 89 -15.52 -1.47 10.73
C ARG A 89 -16.13 -1.53 12.14
N LYS A 90 -16.90 -0.50 12.54
CA LYS A 90 -17.56 -0.48 13.86
C LYS A 90 -18.52 -1.65 14.01
N SER A 91 -19.33 -1.94 12.99
CA SER A 91 -20.24 -3.08 12.97
C SER A 91 -19.48 -4.41 13.09
N PHE A 92 -18.36 -4.59 12.37
CA PHE A 92 -17.53 -5.80 12.48
C PHE A 92 -16.97 -5.98 13.90
N ILE A 93 -16.47 -4.92 14.53
CA ILE A 93 -15.97 -4.98 15.92
C ILE A 93 -17.09 -5.31 16.89
N VAL A 94 -18.25 -4.65 16.77
CA VAL A 94 -19.41 -4.91 17.65
C VAL A 94 -19.89 -6.35 17.49
N ILE A 95 -20.03 -6.84 16.26
CA ILE A 95 -20.44 -8.22 15.98
C ILE A 95 -19.41 -9.21 16.57
N ALA A 96 -18.11 -8.94 16.43
CA ALA A 96 -17.06 -9.78 17.00
C ALA A 96 -17.13 -9.84 18.53
N ILE A 97 -17.34 -8.70 19.21
CA ILE A 97 -17.50 -8.63 20.67
C ILE A 97 -18.76 -9.38 21.10
N LEU A 98 -19.89 -9.17 20.42
CA LEU A 98 -21.14 -9.88 20.71
C LEU A 98 -20.98 -11.39 20.54
N THR A 99 -20.26 -11.82 19.51
CA THR A 99 -19.98 -13.24 19.25
C THR A 99 -19.10 -13.84 20.35
N LEU A 100 -18.07 -13.11 20.80
CA LEU A 100 -17.22 -13.53 21.91
C LEU A 100 -18.01 -13.64 23.22
N LEU A 101 -18.85 -12.65 23.53
CA LEU A 101 -19.70 -12.66 24.73
C LEU A 101 -20.70 -13.81 24.70
N LEU A 102 -21.37 -14.02 23.56
CA LEU A 102 -22.28 -15.15 23.36
C LEU A 102 -21.55 -16.48 23.57
N PHE A 103 -20.35 -16.62 23.02
CA PHE A 103 -19.51 -17.80 23.19
C PHE A 103 -19.16 -18.06 24.66
N LEU A 104 -18.75 -17.03 25.40
CA LEU A 104 -18.46 -17.14 26.83
C LEU A 104 -19.71 -17.57 27.61
N ILE A 105 -20.86 -16.93 27.35
CA ILE A 105 -22.13 -17.27 28.02
C ILE A 105 -22.52 -18.73 27.77
N VAL A 106 -22.39 -19.22 26.52
CA VAL A 106 -22.75 -20.61 26.21
C VAL A 106 -21.75 -21.60 26.83
N SER A 107 -20.45 -21.30 26.74
CA SER A 107 -19.41 -22.18 27.29
C SER A 107 -19.50 -22.35 28.81
N PHE A 108 -20.05 -21.37 29.53
CA PHE A 108 -20.25 -21.43 30.98
C PHE A 108 -21.70 -21.77 31.41
N GLY A 109 -22.68 -21.73 30.49
CA GLY A 109 -24.10 -21.80 30.85
C GLY A 109 -24.94 -22.89 30.17
N PHE A 110 -24.53 -23.43 29.01
CA PHE A 110 -25.37 -24.37 28.24
C PHE A 110 -24.55 -25.43 27.48
N GLU A 111 -24.61 -26.69 27.94
CA GLU A 111 -23.83 -27.81 27.35
C GLU A 111 -24.34 -28.31 25.99
N LYS A 112 -25.56 -27.93 25.56
CA LYS A 112 -26.29 -28.61 24.46
C LYS A 112 -26.14 -28.03 23.05
N TYR A 113 -25.34 -26.97 22.83
CA TYR A 113 -25.27 -26.29 21.51
C TYR A 113 -23.89 -26.23 20.82
N PRO A 114 -22.99 -27.23 20.95
CA PRO A 114 -21.60 -27.11 20.49
C PRO A 114 -21.46 -26.97 18.97
N LEU A 115 -22.31 -27.64 18.18
CA LEU A 115 -22.18 -27.70 16.72
C LEU A 115 -22.57 -26.38 16.03
N THR A 116 -23.67 -25.77 16.46
CA THR A 116 -24.15 -24.48 15.94
C THR A 116 -23.19 -23.32 16.27
N LEU A 117 -22.53 -23.39 17.43
CA LEU A 117 -21.51 -22.42 17.81
C LEU A 117 -20.20 -22.57 17.02
N ALA A 118 -19.81 -23.79 16.66
CA ALA A 118 -18.60 -24.02 15.88
C ALA A 118 -18.67 -23.45 14.45
N LEU A 119 -19.86 -23.45 13.83
CA LEU A 119 -20.06 -22.96 12.46
C LEU A 119 -20.22 -21.43 12.37
N THR A 120 -20.68 -20.78 13.44
CA THR A 120 -20.97 -19.35 13.45
C THR A 120 -19.75 -18.49 13.04
N PRO A 121 -18.54 -18.70 13.59
CA PRO A 121 -17.37 -17.92 13.22
C PRO A 121 -16.96 -18.10 11.74
N TYR A 122 -17.10 -19.30 11.19
CA TYR A 122 -16.83 -19.57 9.78
C TYR A 122 -17.76 -18.78 8.86
N ILE A 123 -19.07 -18.77 9.17
CA ILE A 123 -20.06 -18.00 8.40
C ILE A 123 -19.74 -16.51 8.47
N MET A 124 -19.38 -15.99 9.65
CA MET A 124 -19.03 -14.58 9.81
C MET A 124 -17.86 -14.17 8.92
N VAL A 125 -16.75 -14.90 8.95
CA VAL A 125 -15.59 -14.61 8.10
C VAL A 125 -15.96 -14.73 6.63
N THR A 126 -16.77 -15.72 6.25
CA THR A 126 -17.26 -15.91 4.87
C THR A 126 -18.07 -14.71 4.39
N VAL A 127 -19.04 -14.25 5.17
CA VAL A 127 -19.85 -13.05 4.86
C VAL A 127 -18.94 -11.83 4.74
N GLY A 128 -17.97 -11.69 5.65
CA GLY A 128 -16.96 -10.63 5.59
C GLY A 128 -16.20 -10.63 4.26
N ILE A 129 -15.68 -11.78 3.84
CA ILE A 129 -14.91 -11.91 2.60
C ILE A 129 -15.81 -11.68 1.37
N ILE A 130 -17.09 -12.10 1.39
CA ILE A 130 -18.05 -11.80 0.31
C ILE A 130 -18.27 -10.29 0.18
N LEU A 131 -18.46 -9.58 1.30
CA LEU A 131 -18.59 -8.12 1.30
C LEU A 131 -17.33 -7.44 0.76
N LEU A 132 -16.17 -7.99 1.13
CA LEU A 132 -14.87 -7.52 0.65
C LEU A 132 -14.74 -7.72 -0.88
N MET A 133 -15.11 -8.90 -1.38
CA MET A 133 -15.12 -9.24 -2.80
C MET A 133 -16.07 -8.35 -3.60
N LYS A 134 -17.26 -8.05 -3.07
CA LYS A 134 -18.22 -7.13 -3.71
C LYS A 134 -17.64 -5.73 -3.89
N ARG A 135 -16.76 -5.29 -2.98
CA ARG A 135 -16.15 -3.95 -3.03
C ARG A 135 -14.91 -3.86 -3.90
N TYR A 136 -13.98 -4.82 -3.78
CA TYR A 136 -12.67 -4.74 -4.45
C TYR A 136 -12.52 -5.70 -5.63
N GLY A 137 -13.50 -6.56 -5.89
CA GLY A 137 -13.59 -7.37 -7.11
C GLY A 137 -12.44 -8.38 -7.28
N LYS A 138 -11.89 -8.44 -8.50
CA LYS A 138 -10.94 -9.48 -8.95
C LYS A 138 -9.65 -9.57 -8.11
N PHE A 139 -9.26 -8.50 -7.42
CA PHE A 139 -8.06 -8.47 -6.58
C PHE A 139 -8.12 -9.42 -5.38
N LEU A 140 -9.32 -9.89 -5.02
CA LEU A 140 -9.54 -10.74 -3.85
C LEU A 140 -9.89 -12.18 -4.20
N TYR A 141 -9.83 -12.57 -5.48
CA TYR A 141 -10.21 -13.92 -5.89
C TYR A 141 -9.37 -15.00 -5.24
N SER A 142 -8.06 -14.80 -5.08
CA SER A 142 -7.22 -15.78 -4.38
C SER A 142 -7.61 -15.90 -2.90
N LEU A 143 -7.84 -14.77 -2.20
CA LEU A 143 -8.27 -14.80 -0.80
C LEU A 143 -9.63 -15.51 -0.65
N PHE A 144 -10.58 -15.18 -1.53
CA PHE A 144 -11.92 -15.78 -1.54
C PHE A 144 -11.89 -17.27 -1.86
N LEU A 145 -11.16 -17.67 -2.91
CA LEU A 145 -11.08 -19.06 -3.35
C LEU A 145 -10.41 -19.93 -2.29
N GLY A 146 -9.31 -19.46 -1.70
CA GLY A 146 -8.66 -20.16 -0.60
C GLY A 146 -9.56 -20.30 0.63
N TRP A 147 -10.34 -19.28 0.97
CA TRP A 147 -11.30 -19.34 2.08
C TRP A 147 -12.46 -20.30 1.82
N VAL A 148 -13.09 -20.23 0.64
CA VAL A 148 -14.18 -21.15 0.26
C VAL A 148 -13.69 -22.58 0.25
N PHE A 149 -12.47 -22.83 -0.23
CA PHE A 149 -11.88 -24.15 -0.21
C PHE A 149 -11.64 -24.64 1.23
N LEU A 150 -11.12 -23.78 2.12
CA LEU A 150 -10.95 -24.10 3.54
C LEU A 150 -12.29 -24.40 4.22
N LEU A 151 -13.34 -23.63 3.92
CA LEU A 151 -14.68 -23.84 4.44
C LEU A 151 -15.24 -25.20 3.98
N ALA A 152 -15.09 -25.54 2.70
CA ALA A 152 -15.55 -26.80 2.14
C ALA A 152 -14.87 -28.00 2.82
N VAL A 153 -13.54 -27.94 3.01
CA VAL A 153 -12.79 -29.00 3.71
C VAL A 153 -13.31 -29.19 5.14
N ASN A 154 -13.51 -28.09 5.88
CA ASN A 154 -14.02 -28.17 7.26
C ASN A 154 -15.47 -28.67 7.34
N LEU A 155 -16.33 -28.31 6.39
CA LEU A 155 -17.71 -28.82 6.33
C LEU A 155 -17.74 -30.33 6.02
N LEU A 156 -16.92 -30.78 5.07
CA LEU A 156 -16.83 -32.20 4.73
C LEU A 156 -16.27 -33.03 5.90
N PHE A 157 -15.32 -32.48 6.65
CA PHE A 157 -14.85 -33.08 7.89
C PHE A 157 -15.96 -33.16 8.95
N LEU A 158 -16.72 -32.07 9.15
CA LEU A 158 -17.78 -32.00 10.15
C LEU A 158 -18.95 -32.95 9.87
N ILE A 159 -19.27 -33.22 8.60
CA ILE A 159 -20.31 -34.19 8.19
C ILE A 159 -19.76 -35.65 8.24
N GLY A 160 -18.47 -35.83 8.53
CA GLY A 160 -17.83 -37.14 8.64
C GLY A 160 -17.40 -37.76 7.30
N PHE A 161 -17.42 -36.98 6.21
CA PHE A 161 -17.01 -37.45 4.88
C PHE A 161 -15.48 -37.55 4.74
N LEU A 162 -14.74 -36.66 5.41
CA LEU A 162 -13.28 -36.68 5.44
C LEU A 162 -12.78 -37.21 6.78
N SER A 163 -11.73 -38.04 6.73
CA SER A 163 -10.97 -38.39 7.93
C SER A 163 -10.15 -37.19 8.43
N PRO A 164 -9.71 -37.17 9.72
CA PRO A 164 -8.91 -36.08 10.27
C PRO A 164 -7.65 -35.78 9.44
N TYR A 165 -6.91 -36.81 9.02
CA TYR A 165 -5.69 -36.63 8.23
C TYR A 165 -5.96 -36.10 6.81
N GLN A 166 -7.08 -36.49 6.19
CA GLN A 166 -7.47 -35.96 4.87
C GLN A 166 -7.82 -34.47 4.97
N ALA A 167 -8.55 -34.09 6.02
CA ALA A 167 -8.89 -32.69 6.28
C ALA A 167 -7.62 -31.85 6.51
N ASP A 168 -6.67 -32.36 7.28
CA ASP A 168 -5.38 -31.69 7.52
C ASP A 168 -4.59 -31.47 6.23
N LEU A 169 -4.48 -32.49 5.37
CA LEU A 169 -3.76 -32.41 4.10
C LEU A 169 -4.43 -31.43 3.10
N LEU A 170 -5.76 -31.45 3.01
CA LEU A 170 -6.50 -30.56 2.11
C LEU A 170 -6.57 -29.11 2.62
N ALA A 171 -6.46 -28.90 3.93
CA ALA A 171 -6.44 -27.57 4.51
C ALA A 171 -5.12 -26.81 4.26
N ILE A 172 -4.01 -27.51 3.98
CA ILE A 172 -2.71 -26.90 3.63
C ILE A 172 -2.79 -26.02 2.38
N PRO A 173 -3.18 -26.53 1.19
CA PRO A 173 -3.24 -25.72 -0.02
C PRO A 173 -4.23 -24.55 0.10
N ALA A 174 -5.33 -24.72 0.84
CA ALA A 174 -6.28 -23.63 1.10
C ALA A 174 -5.61 -22.44 1.82
N LYS A 175 -4.79 -22.72 2.85
CA LYS A 175 -4.03 -21.69 3.59
C LYS A 175 -2.96 -21.01 2.73
N ILE A 176 -2.30 -21.76 1.85
CA ILE A 176 -1.30 -21.22 0.91
C ILE A 176 -1.97 -20.26 -0.09
N ILE A 177 -3.12 -20.65 -0.64
CA ILE A 177 -3.89 -19.80 -1.57
C ILE A 177 -4.37 -18.52 -0.87
N ILE A 178 -4.83 -18.65 0.38
CA ILE A 178 -5.17 -17.50 1.24
C ILE A 178 -3.97 -16.57 1.40
N LEU A 179 -2.81 -17.10 1.78
CA LEU A 179 -1.59 -16.33 1.98
C LEU A 179 -1.19 -15.59 0.71
N TYR A 180 -1.19 -16.29 -0.43
CA TYR A 180 -0.91 -15.70 -1.73
C TYR A 180 -1.85 -14.52 -2.04
N GLY A 181 -3.14 -14.65 -1.73
CA GLY A 181 -4.10 -13.55 -1.87
C GLY A 181 -3.83 -12.36 -0.96
N ALA A 182 -3.49 -12.61 0.31
CA ALA A 182 -3.23 -11.58 1.32
C ALA A 182 -1.93 -10.81 1.09
N VAL A 183 -0.95 -11.43 0.43
CA VAL A 183 0.38 -10.87 0.15
C VAL A 183 0.43 -10.16 -1.22
N ASN A 184 -0.54 -10.40 -2.10
CA ASN A 184 -0.56 -9.84 -3.44
C ASN A 184 -0.37 -8.30 -3.41
N PRO A 185 0.58 -7.73 -4.16
CA PRO A 185 0.81 -6.28 -4.21
C PRO A 185 -0.45 -5.48 -4.60
N ALA A 186 -1.37 -6.06 -5.37
CA ALA A 186 -2.65 -5.44 -5.68
C ALA A 186 -3.56 -5.29 -4.45
N PHE A 187 -3.39 -6.13 -3.43
CA PHE A 187 -4.04 -6.00 -2.12
C PHE A 187 -3.53 -4.76 -1.37
N ALA A 188 -2.31 -4.29 -1.64
CA ALA A 188 -1.78 -3.05 -1.08
C ALA A 188 -2.49 -1.79 -1.63
N MET A 189 -3.29 -1.90 -2.72
CA MET A 189 -4.17 -0.80 -3.16
C MET A 189 -5.40 -0.63 -2.26
N VAL A 190 -5.89 -1.72 -1.65
CA VAL A 190 -6.96 -1.69 -0.65
C VAL A 190 -6.49 -0.99 0.64
N ASP A 191 -5.21 -1.16 0.96
CA ASP A 191 -4.54 -0.56 2.12
C ASP A 191 -4.37 0.97 1.99
N ILE A 192 -4.21 1.51 0.77
CA ILE A 192 -4.10 2.96 0.54
C ILE A 192 -5.39 3.71 0.92
N GLU A 193 -6.57 3.12 0.71
CA GLU A 193 -7.85 3.69 1.21
C GLU A 193 -7.93 3.66 2.74
N MET A 194 -7.40 2.61 3.38
CA MET A 194 -7.38 2.47 4.83
C MET A 194 -6.42 3.48 5.49
N GLN A 195 -5.24 3.70 4.89
CA GLN A 195 -4.29 4.72 5.35
C GLN A 195 -4.84 6.14 5.22
N ARG A 196 -5.48 6.49 4.09
CA ARG A 196 -6.14 7.82 3.93
C ARG A 196 -7.16 8.10 5.04
N TRP A 197 -7.77 7.07 5.60
CA TRP A 197 -8.76 7.22 6.66
C TRP A 197 -8.15 7.15 8.07
N LEU A 198 -7.15 6.31 8.32
CA LEU A 198 -6.39 6.29 9.58
C LEU A 198 -5.69 7.64 9.83
N LEU A 199 -5.11 8.24 8.78
CA LEU A 199 -4.60 9.61 8.82
C LEU A 199 -5.69 10.65 9.15
N LYS A 200 -6.94 10.45 8.69
CA LYS A 200 -8.08 11.31 9.05
C LYS A 200 -8.46 11.24 10.53
N THR A 201 -8.20 10.12 11.20
CA THR A 201 -8.52 9.93 12.63
C THR A 201 -7.36 10.25 13.58
N SER A 202 -6.12 10.31 13.10
CA SER A 202 -4.94 10.50 13.95
C SER A 202 -4.30 11.89 13.85
N GLN A 203 -4.93 12.84 13.15
CA GLN A 203 -4.34 14.15 12.92
C GLN A 203 -5.22 15.27 13.50
N THR A 204 -4.70 15.90 14.57
CA THR A 204 -4.75 17.36 14.72
C THR A 204 -4.37 17.99 13.37
N PRO A 205 -5.04 19.07 12.93
CA PRO A 205 -4.94 19.56 11.56
C PRO A 205 -3.46 19.88 11.24
N PRO A 206 -2.80 19.14 10.34
CA PRO A 206 -1.44 19.48 9.96
C PRO A 206 -1.49 20.70 9.06
N ALA A 207 -0.51 21.57 9.20
CA ALA A 207 -0.34 22.74 8.35
C ALA A 207 -0.29 22.35 6.86
N GLN A 208 -1.39 22.61 6.15
CA GLN A 208 -1.55 23.14 4.79
C GLN A 208 -0.60 22.75 3.61
N HIS A 209 0.22 21.70 3.69
CA HIS A 209 1.09 21.27 2.58
C HIS A 209 0.80 19.82 2.15
N SER A 210 0.28 19.67 0.93
CA SER A 210 0.10 18.38 0.27
C SER A 210 1.45 17.79 -0.16
N HIS A 211 1.67 16.50 0.10
CA HIS A 211 2.90 15.80 -0.28
C HIS A 211 2.97 15.50 -1.78
N PHE A 212 1.81 15.37 -2.44
CA PHE A 212 1.75 15.26 -3.89
C PHE A 212 0.74 16.23 -4.48
N THR A 213 1.26 17.11 -5.32
CA THR A 213 0.52 18.15 -6.01
C THR A 213 0.62 17.95 -7.52
N LEU A 214 -0.53 17.75 -8.16
CA LEU A 214 -0.63 17.72 -9.61
C LEU A 214 -0.79 19.15 -10.14
N VAL A 215 0.16 19.61 -10.94
CA VAL A 215 0.15 20.93 -11.57
C VAL A 215 -0.45 20.77 -12.96
N LYS A 216 -1.74 21.09 -13.08
CA LYS A 216 -2.52 20.97 -14.31
C LYS A 216 -2.31 22.21 -15.18
N CYS A 217 -1.69 22.02 -16.33
CA CYS A 217 -1.41 23.05 -17.33
C CYS A 217 -2.52 23.04 -18.39
N ILE A 218 -3.41 24.05 -18.36
CA ILE A 218 -4.53 24.17 -19.31
C ILE A 218 -4.34 25.45 -20.12
N ARG A 219 -4.07 25.33 -21.43
CA ARG A 219 -3.82 26.48 -22.33
C ARG A 219 -2.81 27.47 -21.73
N THR A 220 -1.74 26.96 -21.14
CA THR A 220 -0.69 27.75 -20.50
C THR A 220 0.44 28.02 -21.48
N SER A 221 1.03 29.21 -21.35
CA SER A 221 2.29 29.50 -22.04
C SER A 221 3.46 28.93 -21.26
N HIS A 222 4.48 28.44 -21.97
CA HIS A 222 5.75 27.96 -21.42
C HIS A 222 6.36 28.97 -20.43
N LEU A 223 6.40 30.26 -20.81
CA LEU A 223 6.88 31.35 -19.96
C LEU A 223 6.19 31.44 -18.60
N ARG A 224 4.88 31.15 -18.52
CA ARG A 224 4.13 31.19 -17.26
C ARG A 224 4.46 30.01 -16.37
N GLU A 225 4.72 28.86 -16.95
CA GLU A 225 5.17 27.66 -16.24
C GLU A 225 6.58 27.88 -15.67
N LEU A 226 7.49 28.44 -16.47
CA LEU A 226 8.82 28.86 -16.03
C LEU A 226 8.75 29.90 -14.91
N SER A 227 7.87 30.89 -15.04
CA SER A 227 7.64 31.91 -14.01
C SER A 227 7.14 31.29 -12.70
N TRP A 228 6.24 30.30 -12.79
CA TRP A 228 5.76 29.56 -11.63
C TRP A 228 6.88 28.76 -10.97
N ILE A 229 7.73 28.07 -11.75
CA ILE A 229 8.88 27.32 -11.23
C ILE A 229 9.83 28.28 -10.51
N LYS A 230 10.19 29.42 -11.12
CA LYS A 230 11.04 30.45 -10.52
C LYS A 230 10.46 30.96 -9.20
N GLN A 231 9.18 31.34 -9.19
CA GLN A 231 8.51 31.80 -7.98
C GLN A 231 8.52 30.73 -6.89
N LYS A 232 8.18 29.48 -7.22
CA LYS A 232 8.13 28.38 -6.26
C LYS A 232 9.49 28.09 -5.65
N VAL A 233 10.55 28.13 -6.46
CA VAL A 233 11.94 28.02 -6.02
C VAL A 233 12.30 29.14 -5.05
N THR A 234 12.00 30.39 -5.40
CA THR A 234 12.31 31.54 -4.53
C THR A 234 11.57 31.46 -3.20
N ASP A 235 10.30 31.07 -3.22
CA ASP A 235 9.50 30.88 -2.01
C ASP A 235 10.02 29.73 -1.14
N ASN A 236 10.47 28.64 -1.76
CA ASN A 236 11.08 27.50 -1.07
C ASN A 236 12.43 27.88 -0.43
N SER A 237 13.28 28.59 -1.15
CA SER A 237 14.59 29.06 -0.64
C SER A 237 14.42 29.96 0.59
N LYS A 238 13.48 30.92 0.56
CA LYS A 238 13.13 31.76 1.73
C LYS A 238 12.70 30.96 2.96
N ARG A 239 12.21 29.73 2.76
CA ARG A 239 11.74 28.82 3.79
C ARG A 239 12.77 27.75 4.17
N GLY A 240 13.96 27.76 3.57
CA GLY A 240 14.99 26.74 3.79
C GLY A 240 14.65 25.36 3.17
N ILE A 241 13.78 25.32 2.16
CA ILE A 241 13.40 24.08 1.47
C ILE A 241 14.30 23.88 0.25
N LYS A 242 15.04 22.77 0.21
CA LYS A 242 15.90 22.41 -0.94
C LYS A 242 15.04 21.93 -2.10
N THR A 243 15.21 22.49 -3.29
CA THR A 243 14.42 22.13 -4.47
C THR A 243 15.21 21.27 -5.44
N PHE A 244 14.63 20.17 -5.91
CA PHE A 244 15.14 19.30 -6.96
C PHE A 244 14.27 19.47 -8.20
N LEU A 245 14.82 20.05 -9.27
CA LEU A 245 14.11 20.29 -10.53
C LEU A 245 14.47 19.19 -11.52
N LEU A 246 13.54 18.27 -11.77
CA LEU A 246 13.69 17.15 -12.70
C LEU A 246 13.10 17.55 -14.05
N ILE A 247 13.98 17.71 -15.04
CA ILE A 247 13.65 18.14 -16.40
C ILE A 247 13.80 16.94 -17.32
N LEU A 248 12.69 16.53 -17.94
CA LEU A 248 12.66 15.47 -18.93
C LEU A 248 13.00 16.05 -20.31
N TYR A 249 13.88 15.38 -21.06
CA TYR A 249 14.15 15.64 -22.48
C TYR A 249 14.45 17.10 -22.84
N ASP A 250 15.10 17.84 -21.93
CA ASP A 250 15.37 19.27 -22.10
C ASP A 250 14.15 20.10 -22.51
N LEU A 251 12.96 19.72 -22.02
CA LEU A 251 11.74 20.51 -22.16
C LEU A 251 11.89 21.93 -21.60
N ILE A 252 12.90 22.15 -20.75
CA ILE A 252 13.42 23.46 -20.39
C ILE A 252 14.90 23.46 -20.76
N SER A 253 15.32 24.38 -21.62
CA SER A 253 16.71 24.45 -22.08
C SER A 253 17.64 25.03 -21.00
N LEU A 254 18.95 24.76 -21.11
CA LEU A 254 19.93 25.35 -20.20
C LEU A 254 19.96 26.88 -20.27
N ASP A 255 19.74 27.46 -21.46
CA ASP A 255 19.68 28.91 -21.64
C ASP A 255 18.46 29.51 -20.93
N GLU A 256 17.32 28.82 -20.96
CA GLU A 256 16.13 29.21 -20.20
C GLU A 256 16.39 29.16 -18.69
N LEU A 257 17.04 28.09 -18.20
CA LEU A 257 17.41 27.99 -16.78
C LEU A 257 18.41 29.06 -16.36
N LYS A 258 19.32 29.45 -17.25
CA LYS A 258 20.26 30.56 -17.05
C LYS A 258 19.53 31.90 -16.97
N GLY A 259 18.61 32.15 -17.89
CA GLY A 259 17.78 33.37 -17.88
C GLY A 259 16.86 33.50 -16.65
N LEU A 260 16.57 32.37 -15.98
CA LEU A 260 15.80 32.35 -14.73
C LEU A 260 16.67 32.43 -13.47
N ASP A 261 17.99 32.49 -13.59
CA ASP A 261 18.98 32.43 -12.50
C ASP A 261 18.91 31.14 -11.66
N LEU A 262 18.45 30.03 -12.23
CA LEU A 262 18.26 28.76 -11.49
C LEU A 262 19.53 27.89 -11.45
N LEU A 263 20.41 27.98 -12.45
CA LEU A 263 21.63 27.16 -12.55
C LEU A 263 22.63 27.41 -11.41
N ASN A 264 22.72 28.65 -10.94
CA ASN A 264 23.67 29.07 -9.91
C ASN A 264 23.04 29.14 -8.50
N HIS A 265 21.78 28.74 -8.36
CA HIS A 265 21.04 28.92 -7.13
C HIS A 265 21.39 27.81 -6.12
N LYS A 266 21.97 28.19 -4.97
CA LYS A 266 22.47 27.26 -3.95
C LYS A 266 21.42 26.27 -3.43
N ASP A 267 20.16 26.68 -3.37
CA ASP A 267 19.06 25.85 -2.86
C ASP A 267 18.36 24.99 -3.93
N ILE A 268 18.88 24.96 -5.16
CA ILE A 268 18.34 24.14 -6.24
C ILE A 268 19.35 23.07 -6.62
N HIS A 269 18.85 21.91 -7.02
CA HIS A 269 19.60 20.89 -7.73
C HIS A 269 18.85 20.54 -9.01
N ILE A 270 19.49 20.70 -10.16
CA ILE A 270 18.88 20.43 -11.45
C ILE A 270 19.20 19.00 -11.87
N VAL A 271 18.20 18.24 -12.29
CA VAL A 271 18.37 16.88 -12.77
C VAL A 271 17.80 16.81 -14.18
N ARG A 272 18.64 16.47 -15.15
CA ARG A 272 18.22 16.26 -16.53
C ARG A 272 18.04 14.77 -16.78
N VAL A 273 16.88 14.40 -17.33
CA VAL A 273 16.53 13.03 -17.70
C VAL A 273 16.61 12.94 -19.22
N LEU A 274 17.66 12.30 -19.74
CA LEU A 274 17.92 12.19 -21.17
C LEU A 274 17.85 10.73 -21.63
N ARG A 275 17.53 10.51 -22.91
CA ARG A 275 17.61 9.18 -23.53
C ARG A 275 19.08 8.80 -23.72
N GLU A 276 19.40 7.52 -23.57
CA GLU A 276 20.79 7.00 -23.59
C GLU A 276 21.59 7.39 -24.85
N THR A 277 20.91 7.76 -25.94
CA THR A 277 21.50 8.20 -27.21
C THR A 277 22.10 9.61 -27.16
N GLU A 278 21.78 10.42 -26.15
CA GLU A 278 22.22 11.82 -26.02
C GLU A 278 23.25 12.01 -24.90
N LYS A 279 24.17 11.07 -24.70
CA LYS A 279 25.32 11.34 -23.83
C LYS A 279 26.21 12.40 -24.50
N PRO A 280 26.38 13.59 -23.92
CA PRO A 280 27.52 14.41 -24.28
C PRO A 280 28.80 13.64 -23.90
N LYS A 281 29.85 13.75 -24.73
CA LYS A 281 31.18 13.19 -24.50
C LYS A 281 31.90 13.88 -23.34
N TYR A 282 31.34 13.83 -22.14
CA TYR A 282 32.00 14.23 -20.91
C TYR A 282 32.10 12.99 -20.02
N GLY A 283 33.35 12.57 -19.79
CA GLY A 283 33.80 11.76 -18.65
C GLY A 283 33.05 10.46 -18.39
N GLU A 284 33.66 9.36 -18.78
CA GLU A 284 33.39 8.06 -18.17
C GLU A 284 33.62 8.14 -16.66
N GLU A 285 32.56 8.26 -15.87
CA GLU A 285 32.46 7.67 -14.53
C GLU A 285 30.98 7.66 -14.11
N TYR A 286 30.37 6.48 -14.27
CA TYR A 286 29.05 6.15 -13.73
C TYR A 286 29.14 6.03 -12.19
N GLY A 287 29.32 7.17 -11.52
CA GLY A 287 29.09 7.34 -10.09
C GLY A 287 27.96 8.35 -9.94
N VAL A 288 26.77 7.90 -9.56
CA VAL A 288 25.64 8.80 -9.23
C VAL A 288 25.98 9.52 -7.91
N ASN A 289 26.91 10.47 -7.93
CA ASN A 289 27.18 11.42 -6.84
C ASN A 289 26.24 12.61 -7.02
N VAL A 290 24.96 12.42 -6.69
CA VAL A 290 23.92 13.47 -6.77
C VAL A 290 24.17 14.63 -5.78
N PHE A 291 25.26 14.59 -5.00
CA PHE A 291 25.48 15.49 -3.87
C PHE A 291 26.91 16.06 -3.76
N ASP A 292 27.78 15.84 -4.74
CA ASP A 292 29.08 16.53 -4.80
C ASP A 292 28.94 17.76 -5.70
N GLU A 293 29.14 18.94 -5.09
CA GLU A 293 29.41 20.32 -5.58
C GLU A 293 28.88 20.86 -6.93
N GLU A 294 28.39 20.03 -7.85
CA GLU A 294 27.80 20.42 -9.12
C GLU A 294 26.28 20.62 -8.98
N SER A 295 25.79 21.79 -9.39
CA SER A 295 24.37 22.18 -9.32
C SER A 295 23.46 21.42 -10.29
N SER A 296 24.02 20.52 -11.11
CA SER A 296 23.31 19.76 -12.13
C SER A 296 23.77 18.30 -12.19
N SER A 297 22.83 17.37 -12.38
CA SER A 297 23.12 15.94 -12.57
C SER A 297 22.32 15.36 -13.74
N LEU A 298 22.84 14.28 -14.33
CA LEU A 298 22.23 13.58 -15.44
C LEU A 298 21.76 12.19 -15.00
N ILE A 299 20.54 11.79 -15.40
CA ILE A 299 20.05 10.42 -15.22
C ILE A 299 19.52 9.84 -16.54
N ASN A 300 19.59 8.52 -16.65
CA ASN A 300 19.00 7.79 -17.77
C ASN A 300 17.47 7.90 -17.75
N ASP A 301 16.88 7.93 -18.95
CA ASP A 301 15.43 7.87 -19.16
C ASP A 301 14.86 6.46 -18.94
N ASP A 302 14.92 5.98 -17.70
CA ASP A 302 14.25 4.77 -17.25
C ASP A 302 13.54 4.99 -15.91
N LEU A 303 12.38 4.35 -15.73
CA LEU A 303 11.57 4.51 -14.51
C LEU A 303 12.27 4.01 -13.24
N THR A 304 13.27 3.15 -13.39
CA THR A 304 14.00 2.58 -12.25
C THR A 304 15.00 3.59 -11.71
N SER A 305 15.79 4.24 -12.58
CA SER A 305 16.66 5.38 -12.27
C SER A 305 15.89 6.54 -11.66
N LEU A 306 14.73 6.90 -12.25
CA LEU A 306 13.85 7.92 -11.68
C LEU A 306 13.35 7.53 -10.28
N GLY A 307 12.95 6.27 -10.10
CA GLY A 307 12.54 5.74 -8.81
C GLY A 307 13.65 5.76 -7.76
N PHE A 308 14.89 5.43 -8.14
CA PHE A 308 16.04 5.51 -7.25
C PHE A 308 16.38 6.95 -6.87
N LEU A 309 16.30 7.89 -7.82
CA LEU A 309 16.51 9.31 -7.56
C LEU A 309 15.52 9.84 -6.52
N ILE A 310 14.22 9.54 -6.67
CA ILE A 310 13.20 9.95 -5.69
C ILE A 310 13.54 9.42 -4.29
N SER A 311 13.90 8.13 -4.16
CA SER A 311 14.28 7.56 -2.87
C SER A 311 15.54 8.19 -2.29
N ARG A 312 16.52 8.55 -3.13
CA ARG A 312 17.74 9.24 -2.70
C ARG A 312 17.44 10.65 -2.20
N ILE A 313 16.56 11.41 -2.87
CA ILE A 313 16.14 12.74 -2.42
C ILE A 313 15.42 12.63 -1.05
N VAL A 314 14.52 11.67 -0.89
CA VAL A 314 13.84 11.42 0.38
C VAL A 314 14.84 11.06 1.49
N LYS A 315 15.81 10.20 1.18
CA LYS A 315 16.88 9.82 2.12
C LYS A 315 17.74 11.04 2.50
N TYR A 316 18.13 11.86 1.53
CA TYR A 316 18.89 13.09 1.75
C TYR A 316 18.15 14.05 2.70
N GLY A 317 16.87 14.32 2.44
CA GLY A 317 16.06 15.19 3.30
C GLY A 317 15.96 14.66 4.74
N ARG A 318 15.86 13.34 4.90
CA ARG A 318 15.84 12.68 6.21
C ARG A 318 17.18 12.78 6.95
N GLU A 319 18.29 12.52 6.27
CA GLU A 319 19.63 12.54 6.85
C GLU A 319 20.08 13.95 7.23
N LYS A 320 19.81 14.92 6.36
CA LYS A 320 20.15 16.34 6.60
C LYS A 320 19.12 17.07 7.45
N LYS A 321 17.95 16.46 7.72
CA LYS A 321 16.79 17.09 8.39
C LYS A 321 16.33 18.37 7.68
N ILE A 322 16.29 18.36 6.36
CA ILE A 322 15.90 19.48 5.51
C ILE A 322 14.66 19.08 4.70
N GLU A 323 13.70 20.00 4.58
CA GLU A 323 12.55 19.78 3.71
C GLU A 323 12.99 19.81 2.24
N CYS A 324 12.48 18.87 1.45
CA CYS A 324 12.83 18.75 0.04
C CYS A 324 11.60 18.95 -0.86
N ASN A 325 11.76 19.65 -1.97
CA ASN A 325 10.70 19.81 -2.96
C ASN A 325 11.17 19.29 -4.33
N ILE A 326 10.51 18.25 -4.83
CA ILE A 326 10.74 17.68 -6.16
C ILE A 326 9.76 18.34 -7.13
N ILE A 327 10.27 18.96 -8.19
CA ILE A 327 9.49 19.49 -9.30
C ILE A 327 9.76 18.62 -10.53
N LEU A 328 8.76 17.87 -10.99
CA LEU A 328 8.84 17.00 -12.16
C LEU A 328 8.21 17.70 -13.38
N TYR A 329 9.05 18.07 -14.34
CA TYR A 329 8.69 18.73 -15.58
C TYR A 329 9.10 17.85 -16.78
N SER A 330 8.26 16.97 -17.33
CA SER A 330 6.80 16.85 -17.15
C SER A 330 6.32 15.40 -16.99
N LEU A 331 5.34 15.20 -16.11
CA LEU A 331 4.64 13.92 -15.93
C LEU A 331 3.93 13.44 -17.21
N SER A 332 3.37 14.34 -18.01
CA SER A 332 2.69 13.95 -19.26
C SER A 332 3.66 13.34 -20.26
N TRP A 333 4.85 13.91 -20.40
CA TRP A 333 5.88 13.36 -21.26
C TRP A 333 6.40 12.00 -20.76
N LEU A 334 6.55 11.85 -19.44
CA LEU A 334 6.88 10.56 -18.84
C LEU A 334 5.81 9.49 -19.14
N ILE A 335 4.53 9.87 -19.11
CA ILE A 335 3.40 8.98 -19.45
C ILE A 335 3.44 8.58 -20.93
N HIS A 336 3.73 9.52 -21.83
CA HIS A 336 3.84 9.25 -23.26
C HIS A 336 4.98 8.29 -23.57
N THR A 337 6.13 8.43 -22.92
CA THR A 337 7.29 7.55 -23.16
C THR A 337 7.12 6.17 -22.52
N HIS A 338 6.72 6.10 -21.25
CA HIS A 338 6.77 4.84 -20.47
C HIS A 338 5.42 4.16 -20.27
N GLY A 339 4.34 4.78 -20.76
CA GLY A 339 2.97 4.32 -20.58
C GLY A 339 2.39 4.67 -19.21
N TRP A 340 1.11 5.08 -19.19
CA TRP A 340 0.46 5.58 -17.99
C TRP A 340 0.42 4.56 -16.83
N ARG A 341 0.33 3.26 -17.12
CA ARG A 341 0.29 2.20 -16.10
C ARG A 341 1.59 2.11 -15.32
N ASN A 342 2.73 2.15 -16.02
CA ASN A 342 4.04 2.02 -15.40
C ASN A 342 4.38 3.26 -14.58
N VAL A 343 4.06 4.45 -15.11
CA VAL A 343 4.21 5.72 -14.37
C VAL A 343 3.31 5.77 -13.15
N TYR A 344 2.05 5.31 -13.28
CA TYR A 344 1.13 5.20 -12.15
C TYR A 344 1.65 4.26 -11.07
N LEU A 345 2.18 3.09 -11.46
CA LEU A 345 2.80 2.14 -10.53
C LEU A 345 4.02 2.73 -9.81
N LEU A 346 4.91 3.41 -10.54
CA LEU A 346 6.07 4.10 -9.96
C LEU A 346 5.63 5.12 -8.90
N LEU A 347 4.71 6.03 -9.27
CA LEU A 347 4.24 7.05 -8.34
C LEU A 347 3.52 6.41 -7.15
N THR A 348 2.68 5.40 -7.36
CA THR A 348 1.98 4.68 -6.27
C THR A 348 2.95 3.98 -5.33
N TYR A 349 4.06 3.43 -5.85
CA TYR A 349 5.10 2.78 -5.06
C TYR A 349 5.93 3.79 -4.25
N LYS A 350 6.25 4.95 -4.83
CA LYS A 350 7.06 6.00 -4.17
C LYS A 350 6.25 6.92 -3.27
N MET A 351 4.94 7.00 -3.45
CA MET A 351 4.07 7.88 -2.67
C MET A 351 4.17 7.68 -1.14
N PRO A 352 4.20 6.45 -0.59
CA PRO A 352 4.37 6.25 0.85
C PRO A 352 5.73 6.73 1.36
N GLU A 353 6.80 6.58 0.58
CA GLU A 353 8.13 7.10 0.95
C GLU A 353 8.09 8.63 1.06
N ILE A 354 7.47 9.29 0.08
CA ILE A 354 7.30 10.76 0.05
C ILE A 354 6.41 11.23 1.21
N LYS A 355 5.24 10.63 1.41
CA LYS A 355 4.28 11.01 2.47
C LYS A 355 4.80 10.81 3.89
N ASN A 356 5.70 9.84 4.09
CA ASN A 356 6.34 9.60 5.39
C ASN A 356 7.63 10.41 5.57
N SER A 357 7.84 11.44 4.75
CA SER A 357 9.01 12.31 4.78
C SER A 357 8.59 13.78 4.69
N GLN A 358 9.55 14.68 4.93
CA GLN A 358 9.39 16.11 4.65
C GLN A 358 9.70 16.43 3.18
N THR A 359 9.29 15.54 2.27
CA THR A 359 9.48 15.72 0.83
C THR A 359 8.12 15.96 0.16
N TYR A 360 8.11 16.91 -0.76
CA TYR A 360 6.94 17.32 -1.53
C TYR A 360 7.20 17.08 -3.02
N LEU A 361 6.20 16.60 -3.75
CA LEU A 361 6.28 16.35 -5.19
C LEU A 361 5.26 17.21 -5.95
N HIS A 362 5.76 18.03 -6.87
CA HIS A 362 4.96 18.80 -7.82
C HIS A 362 5.19 18.23 -9.22
N ALA A 363 4.13 17.72 -9.86
CA ALA A 363 4.24 17.09 -11.16
C ALA A 363 3.39 17.80 -12.22
N PHE A 364 4.03 18.25 -13.29
CA PHE A 364 3.38 18.99 -14.37
C PHE A 364 2.65 18.08 -15.34
N TYR A 365 1.36 18.32 -15.53
CA TYR A 365 0.47 17.52 -16.36
C TYR A 365 -0.31 18.40 -17.35
N TYR A 366 -0.28 18.03 -18.64
CA TYR A 366 -0.93 18.69 -19.76
C TYR A 366 -2.13 17.84 -20.24
N PRO A 367 -3.35 18.11 -19.77
CA PRO A 367 -4.53 17.31 -20.11
C PRO A 367 -4.81 17.24 -21.61
N GLU A 368 -4.47 18.29 -22.34
CA GLU A 368 -4.72 18.41 -23.79
C GLU A 368 -3.88 17.42 -24.61
N THR A 369 -2.80 16.89 -24.03
CA THR A 369 -1.92 15.92 -24.70
C THR A 369 -2.37 14.46 -24.54
N HIS A 370 -3.43 14.17 -23.75
CA HIS A 370 -3.91 12.80 -23.52
C HIS A 370 -5.30 12.61 -24.14
N GLU A 371 -5.43 11.67 -25.06
CA GLU A 371 -6.72 11.33 -25.69
C GLU A 371 -7.71 10.74 -24.67
N GLU A 372 -7.19 9.89 -23.78
CA GLU A 372 -7.98 9.19 -22.77
C GLU A 372 -8.18 10.02 -21.49
N ARG A 373 -9.39 10.57 -21.31
CA ARG A 373 -9.78 11.29 -20.08
C ARG A 373 -9.70 10.44 -18.80
N THR A 374 -9.71 9.12 -18.93
CA THR A 374 -9.53 8.14 -17.84
C THR A 374 -8.14 8.22 -17.22
N VAL A 375 -7.11 8.52 -18.02
CA VAL A 375 -5.71 8.67 -17.56
C VAL A 375 -5.62 9.85 -16.61
N LEU A 376 -6.13 11.02 -17.01
CA LEU A 376 -6.17 12.21 -16.17
C LEU A 376 -6.85 11.94 -14.81
N LYS A 377 -8.05 11.35 -14.84
CA LYS A 377 -8.80 11.03 -13.60
C LYS A 377 -8.02 10.10 -12.68
N THR A 378 -7.17 9.24 -13.23
CA THR A 378 -6.36 8.29 -12.45
C THR A 378 -5.27 9.02 -11.67
N PHE A 379 -4.56 9.97 -12.31
CA PHE A 379 -3.55 10.79 -11.63
C PHE A 379 -4.17 11.85 -10.71
N GLU A 380 -5.32 12.42 -11.06
CA GLU A 380 -6.08 13.33 -10.18
C GLU A 380 -6.50 12.62 -8.87
N LYS A 381 -6.86 11.34 -8.93
CA LYS A 381 -7.18 10.51 -7.74
C LYS A 381 -5.97 10.17 -6.88
N LEU A 382 -4.77 10.22 -7.46
CA LEU A 382 -3.51 9.98 -6.76
C LEU A 382 -3.04 11.24 -6.04
N ALA A 383 -3.28 12.42 -6.63
CA ALA A 383 -2.95 13.73 -6.10
C ALA A 383 -3.74 14.08 -4.83
N GLU A 384 -3.06 14.70 -3.86
CA GLU A 384 -3.71 15.27 -2.67
C GLU A 384 -4.20 16.68 -2.94
N GLN A 385 -3.47 17.40 -3.79
CA GLN A 385 -3.83 18.73 -4.26
C GLN A 385 -3.71 18.80 -5.78
N ILE A 386 -4.64 19.50 -6.41
CA ILE A 386 -4.59 19.83 -7.82
C ILE A 386 -4.46 21.35 -7.90
N MET A 387 -3.44 21.83 -8.60
CA MET A 387 -3.27 23.24 -8.91
C MET A 387 -3.43 23.43 -10.40
N THR A 388 -4.25 24.41 -10.79
CA THR A 388 -4.45 24.70 -12.21
C THR A 388 -3.71 25.98 -12.56
N ILE A 389 -2.77 25.86 -13.50
CA ILE A 389 -2.20 27.00 -14.20
C ILE A 389 -3.04 27.13 -15.49
N SER A 390 -3.67 28.29 -15.68
CA SER A 390 -4.45 28.60 -16.88
C SER A 390 -4.16 30.02 -17.32
N SER A 391 -4.35 30.32 -18.62
CA SER A 391 -4.20 31.68 -19.15
C SER A 391 -5.03 32.74 -18.40
N LEU A 392 -6.15 32.36 -17.77
CA LEU A 392 -7.12 33.27 -17.16
C LEU A 392 -7.00 33.52 -15.63
N LYS A 393 -6.36 32.65 -14.83
CA LYS A 393 -6.04 32.87 -13.40
C LYS A 393 -5.30 31.66 -12.79
N LEU A 394 -4.55 31.90 -11.70
CA LEU A 394 -4.14 30.83 -10.77
C LEU A 394 -5.31 30.55 -9.85
N THR A 395 -5.93 29.38 -9.97
CA THR A 395 -7.08 29.00 -9.16
C THR A 395 -6.74 27.74 -8.37
N LEU A 396 -6.76 27.86 -7.04
CA LEU A 396 -6.64 26.72 -6.13
C LEU A 396 -8.01 26.03 -6.05
N GLU A 397 -8.19 24.95 -6.79
CA GLU A 397 -9.34 24.07 -6.57
C GLU A 397 -9.02 23.11 -5.43
N LYS A 398 -9.56 23.39 -4.24
CA LYS A 398 -9.67 22.35 -3.20
C LYS A 398 -10.65 21.31 -3.71
N GLY A 399 -10.17 20.08 -3.93
CA GLY A 399 -10.98 18.98 -4.42
C GLY A 399 -12.27 18.82 -3.60
N LYS A 400 -13.41 19.03 -4.25
CA LYS A 400 -14.74 18.68 -3.71
C LYS A 400 -14.80 17.15 -3.60
N PHE A 401 -14.68 16.63 -2.39
CA PHE A 401 -15.03 15.23 -2.11
C PHE A 401 -16.56 15.09 -2.16
N PHE A 402 -17.08 14.42 -3.19
CA PHE A 402 -18.43 13.86 -3.19
C PHE A 402 -18.50 12.71 -2.16
N GLY A 403 -19.63 12.65 -1.43
CA GLY A 403 -19.89 11.78 -0.27
C GLY A 403 -20.04 10.28 -0.54
#